data_AF-A0A819P250-F1
#
_entry.id   AF-A0A819P250-F1
#
_cell.length_a   1.000
_cell.length_b   1.000
_cell.length_c   1.000
_cell.angle_alpha   90.00
_cell.angle_beta   90.00
_cell.angle_gamma   90.00
#
_symmetry.space_group_name_H-M   'P 1'
#
loop_
_entity.id
_entity.type
_entity.pdbx_description
1 polymer ?
#
loop_
_entity_poly.entity_id
_entity_poly.type
_entity_poly.pdbx_seq_one_letter_code
_entity_poly.pdbx_strand_id
1 'polypeptide(L)'
;MTKPMNYDKWKKIEVSDDEDDTHPNIDTPSLFRWRHQARVERREQRIEEQRDHEKKSKELIERRKNFNTKLKKLENEGGDVSTLKGEKESLEKEERQWKEKDEEIKKSERLRPLDVDDLTHEGKSKTSINKKTTEERPKNMTEDEQAEYYKQFVEKHKADIKKYGMFRHYDDTQKFLEDHFELVCEETANYLVVWCIDLEMEEKHGLMEHVSHQTMIMQFILELSKSLKVDPRQCVRPFFTRMKTADEQYKQGFFDELQAFRERVQKRAKQKVEDAVKQYEEEERQKRLGPGGLDPVEVMESLPKELQECFESRDVTQLQDVLSKMPRDEAANHLDRCIKSGLWVPNAKDAEGDGDVETKSEEEENQDKVRQDVEKLQVE
;
A
#
# COMPACT_ATOMS: atom_id res chain seq x y z
N MET A 1 -23.97 21.41 49.16
CA MET A 1 -22.83 22.10 48.52
C MET A 1 -21.72 21.07 48.36
N THR A 2 -21.52 20.58 47.14
CA THR A 2 -20.40 19.69 46.82
C THR A 2 -19.10 20.45 47.04
N LYS A 3 -18.19 19.86 47.81
CA LYS A 3 -16.87 20.45 48.08
C LYS A 3 -16.18 20.67 46.72
N PRO A 4 -15.70 21.88 46.41
CA PRO A 4 -15.04 22.13 45.13
C PRO A 4 -13.84 21.20 44.96
N MET A 5 -13.63 20.71 43.74
CA MET A 5 -12.45 19.91 43.37
C MET A 5 -11.19 20.65 43.83
N ASN A 6 -10.32 20.01 44.60
CA ASN A 6 -9.10 20.61 45.14
C ASN A 6 -7.87 20.03 44.40
N TYR A 7 -7.11 20.92 43.75
CA TYR A 7 -5.86 20.62 43.03
C TYR A 7 -4.61 21.17 43.74
N ASP A 8 -4.71 21.63 44.99
CA ASP A 8 -3.62 22.26 45.76
C ASP A 8 -2.38 21.37 45.90
N LYS A 9 -2.54 20.05 45.76
CA LYS A 9 -1.44 19.08 45.73
C LYS A 9 -0.39 19.42 44.66
N TRP A 10 -0.80 20.00 43.54
CA TRP A 10 0.08 20.34 42.41
C TRP A 10 0.49 21.82 42.38
N LYS A 11 0.17 22.60 43.42
CA LYS A 11 0.44 24.04 43.46
C LYS A 11 1.94 24.39 43.55
N LYS A 12 2.75 23.47 44.06
CA LYS A 12 4.20 23.67 44.27
C LYS A 12 4.98 22.59 43.53
N ILE A 13 5.12 22.77 42.23
CA ILE A 13 5.98 21.93 41.40
C ILE A 13 7.23 22.74 41.05
N GLU A 14 8.40 22.15 41.22
CA GLU A 14 9.69 22.74 40.86
C GLU A 14 10.22 22.02 39.61
N VAL A 15 10.40 22.79 38.52
CA VAL A 15 10.97 22.33 37.25
C VAL A 15 12.28 23.07 37.04
N SER A 16 13.41 22.34 37.02
CA SER A 16 14.74 22.97 36.96
C SER A 16 15.03 23.64 35.61
N ASP A 17 14.37 23.19 34.55
CA ASP A 17 14.46 23.61 33.15
C ASP A 17 13.20 24.37 32.69
N ASP A 18 12.54 25.09 33.61
CA ASP A 18 11.40 25.94 33.29
C ASP A 18 11.79 27.11 32.38
N GLU A 19 11.43 27.02 31.10
CA GLU A 19 11.72 28.03 30.06
C GLU A 19 10.90 29.32 30.23
N ASP A 20 9.81 29.28 31.00
CA ASP A 20 9.00 30.47 31.29
C ASP A 20 9.60 31.32 32.43
N ASP A 21 10.42 30.74 33.32
CA ASP A 21 11.14 31.44 34.39
C ASP A 21 12.58 31.78 34.01
N THR A 22 12.70 32.64 33.00
CA THR A 22 13.97 33.11 32.43
C THR A 22 14.11 34.63 32.53
N HIS A 23 15.35 35.13 32.35
CA HIS A 23 15.63 36.56 32.37
C HIS A 23 16.51 36.94 31.17
N PRO A 24 16.22 38.03 30.43
CA PRO A 24 16.97 38.39 29.20
C PRO A 24 18.49 38.54 29.38
N ASN A 25 18.95 38.80 30.61
CA ASN A 25 20.36 38.98 30.94
C ASN A 25 21.04 37.74 31.54
N ILE A 26 20.34 36.61 31.67
CA ILE A 26 20.88 35.39 32.25
C ILE A 26 20.90 34.30 31.18
N ASP A 27 22.03 33.62 31.06
CA ASP A 27 22.21 32.49 30.15
C ASP A 27 21.39 31.28 30.65
N THR A 28 20.34 30.92 29.92
CA THR A 28 19.38 29.90 30.33
C THR A 28 19.98 28.49 30.45
N PRO A 29 20.88 28.00 29.58
CA PRO A 29 21.48 26.67 29.70
C PRO A 29 22.40 26.52 30.92
N SER A 30 23.07 27.58 31.36
CA SER A 30 23.83 27.55 32.62
C SER A 30 22.92 27.68 33.84
N LEU A 31 21.87 28.51 33.76
CA LEU A 31 20.85 28.64 34.81
C LEU A 31 20.14 27.31 35.11
N PHE A 32 19.69 26.57 34.09
CA PHE A 32 18.99 25.29 34.30
C PHE A 32 19.89 24.23 34.95
N ARG A 33 21.15 24.15 34.54
CA ARG A 33 22.15 23.27 35.18
C ARG A 33 22.39 23.67 36.63
N TRP A 34 22.48 24.98 36.91
CA TRP A 34 22.63 25.47 38.27
C TRP A 34 21.40 25.17 39.14
N ARG A 35 20.18 25.39 38.64
CA ARG A 35 18.92 25.04 39.32
C ARG A 35 18.85 23.54 39.61
N HIS A 36 19.23 22.69 38.65
CA HIS A 36 19.32 21.24 38.83
C HIS A 36 20.32 20.87 39.93
N GLN A 37 21.53 21.45 39.91
CA GLN A 37 22.56 21.21 40.91
C GLN A 37 22.08 21.61 42.32
N ALA A 38 21.51 22.82 42.47
CA ALA A 38 20.96 23.29 43.73
C ALA A 38 19.81 22.43 44.25
N ARG A 39 19.04 21.79 43.36
CA ARG A 39 17.99 20.84 43.71
C ARG A 39 18.58 19.51 44.22
N VAL A 40 19.59 18.98 43.54
CA VAL A 40 20.29 17.75 43.97
C VAL A 40 20.96 17.97 45.32
N GLU A 41 21.67 19.08 45.52
CA GLU A 41 22.30 19.42 46.80
C GLU A 41 21.28 19.56 47.94
N ARG A 42 20.15 20.25 47.72
CA ARG A 42 19.05 20.30 48.71
C ARG A 42 18.49 18.92 49.01
N ARG A 43 18.37 18.04 48.01
CA ARG A 43 17.91 16.66 48.22
C ARG A 43 18.91 15.86 49.06
N GLU A 44 20.20 15.94 48.76
CA GLU A 44 21.27 15.26 49.50
C GLU A 44 21.33 15.71 50.96
N GLN A 45 21.29 17.03 51.21
CA GLN A 45 21.26 17.58 52.57
C GLN A 45 20.07 17.03 53.37
N ARG A 46 18.88 17.00 52.77
CA ARG A 46 17.68 16.45 53.43
C ARG A 46 17.82 14.96 53.74
N ILE A 47 18.37 14.18 52.81
CA ILE A 47 18.60 12.75 53.04
C ILE A 47 19.55 12.54 54.21
N GLU A 48 20.60 13.36 54.34
CA GLU A 48 21.53 13.26 55.45
C GLU A 48 20.90 13.72 56.78
N GLU A 49 20.13 14.81 56.79
CA GLU A 49 19.38 15.25 57.97
C GLU A 49 18.38 14.19 58.46
N GLN A 50 17.64 13.56 57.54
CA GLN A 50 16.74 12.45 57.86
C GLN A 50 17.49 11.26 58.44
N ARG A 51 18.63 10.88 57.86
CA ARG A 51 19.46 9.78 58.38
C ARG A 51 19.97 10.06 59.79
N ASP A 52 20.45 11.26 60.05
CA ASP A 52 20.94 11.64 61.38
C ASP A 52 19.80 11.75 62.39
N HIS A 53 18.63 12.21 61.96
CA HIS A 53 17.43 12.22 62.78
C HIS A 53 16.97 10.80 63.15
N GLU A 54 17.02 9.86 62.20
CA GLU A 54 16.72 8.45 62.44
C GLU A 54 17.72 7.77 63.38
N LYS A 55 19.03 8.04 63.24
CA LYS A 55 20.06 7.53 64.17
C LYS A 55 19.76 8.00 65.60
N LYS A 56 19.54 9.31 65.78
CA LYS A 56 19.19 9.89 67.09
C LYS A 56 17.88 9.33 67.65
N SER A 57 16.88 9.06 66.80
CA SER A 57 15.63 8.41 67.20
C SER A 57 15.89 7.02 67.79
N LYS A 58 16.70 6.20 67.10
CA LYS A 58 17.07 4.85 67.57
C LYS A 58 17.83 4.91 68.89
N GLU A 59 18.79 5.82 69.02
CA GLU A 59 19.55 6.03 70.26
C GLU A 59 18.64 6.43 71.43
N LEU A 60 17.70 7.35 71.22
CA LEU A 60 16.74 7.76 72.25
C LEU A 60 15.82 6.62 72.65
N ILE A 61 15.35 5.80 71.69
CA ILE A 61 14.53 4.62 71.96
C ILE A 61 15.31 3.59 72.80
N GLU A 62 16.57 3.34 72.47
CA GLU A 62 17.43 2.44 73.24
C GLU A 62 17.73 2.99 74.63
N ARG A 63 18.03 4.28 74.75
CA ARG A 63 18.27 4.95 76.03
C ARG A 63 17.03 4.88 76.93
N ARG A 64 15.84 5.08 76.36
CA ARG A 64 14.56 4.92 77.07
C ARG A 64 14.34 3.47 77.52
N LYS A 65 14.62 2.48 76.68
CA LYS A 65 14.51 1.05 77.04
C LYS A 65 15.46 0.70 78.19
N ASN A 66 16.71 1.15 78.12
CA ASN A 66 17.72 0.94 79.14
C ASN A 66 17.36 1.65 80.46
N PHE A 67 16.79 2.84 80.39
CA PHE A 67 16.28 3.56 81.56
C PHE A 67 15.10 2.82 82.21
N ASN A 68 14.15 2.34 81.41
CA ASN A 68 13.00 1.57 81.91
C ASN A 68 13.42 0.23 82.54
N THR A 69 14.44 -0.45 82.03
CA THR A 69 14.96 -1.68 82.66
C THR A 69 15.69 -1.38 83.96
N LYS A 70 16.44 -0.28 84.05
CA LYS A 70 17.04 0.20 85.31
C LYS A 70 15.99 0.56 86.36
N LEU A 71 14.93 1.27 85.97
CA LEU A 71 13.81 1.60 86.85
C LEU A 71 13.17 0.33 87.43
N LYS A 72 12.84 -0.66 86.58
CA LYS A 72 12.25 -1.94 87.03
C LYS A 72 13.16 -2.72 87.99
N LYS A 73 14.48 -2.67 87.78
CA LYS A 73 15.45 -3.32 88.68
C LYS A 73 15.49 -2.63 90.05
N LEU A 74 15.54 -1.30 90.08
CA LEU A 74 15.55 -0.52 91.32
C LEU A 74 14.22 -0.60 92.10
N GLU A 75 13.08 -0.70 91.41
CA GLU A 75 11.78 -0.98 92.03
C GLU A 75 11.74 -2.35 92.71
N ASN A 76 12.37 -3.37 92.12
CA ASN A 76 12.46 -4.72 92.70
C ASN A 76 13.45 -4.81 93.86
N GLU A 77 14.50 -3.98 93.88
CA GLU A 77 15.56 -3.98 94.92
C GLU A 77 15.28 -3.00 96.08
N GLY A 78 14.18 -2.23 96.02
CA GLY A 78 13.80 -1.28 97.09
C GLY A 78 14.70 -0.05 97.21
N GLY A 79 15.42 0.31 96.15
CA GLY A 79 16.37 1.44 96.12
C GLY A 79 15.70 2.81 96.01
N ASP A 80 16.43 3.88 96.36
CA ASP A 80 15.92 5.26 96.31
C ASP A 80 15.73 5.77 94.86
N VAL A 81 14.47 5.80 94.42
CA VAL A 81 14.00 6.29 93.12
C VAL A 81 14.30 7.78 92.91
N SER A 82 14.63 8.54 93.97
CA SER A 82 14.91 9.98 93.87
C SER A 82 16.08 10.31 92.93
N THR A 83 17.08 9.43 92.86
CA THR A 83 18.29 9.59 92.03
C THR A 83 18.00 9.50 90.53
N LEU A 84 17.02 8.70 90.12
CA LEU A 84 16.63 8.52 88.72
C LEU A 84 15.59 9.52 88.22
N LYS A 85 14.97 10.32 89.12
CA LYS A 85 13.98 11.34 88.71
C LYS A 85 14.61 12.41 87.80
N GLY A 86 15.85 12.81 88.08
CA GLY A 86 16.58 13.78 87.25
C GLY A 86 16.92 13.25 85.85
N GLU A 87 17.32 11.96 85.75
CA GLU A 87 17.54 11.29 84.47
C GLU A 87 16.25 11.06 83.68
N LYS A 88 15.13 10.78 84.38
CA LYS A 88 13.81 10.71 83.76
C LYS A 88 13.39 12.04 83.16
N GLU A 89 13.54 13.12 83.93
CA GLU A 89 13.16 14.46 83.49
C GLU A 89 14.02 14.96 82.32
N SER A 90 15.32 14.62 82.29
CA SER A 90 16.18 14.95 81.15
C SER A 90 15.83 14.15 79.90
N LEU A 91 15.52 12.86 80.04
CA LEU A 91 15.04 12.02 78.94
C LEU A 91 13.68 12.48 78.41
N GLU A 92 12.75 12.86 79.27
CA GLU A 92 11.45 13.39 78.86
C GLU A 92 11.58 14.73 78.12
N LYS A 93 12.53 15.58 78.53
CA LYS A 93 12.88 16.83 77.80
C LYS A 93 13.49 16.53 76.43
N GLU A 94 14.42 15.59 76.34
CA GLU A 94 15.03 15.16 75.07
C GLU A 94 13.97 14.55 74.11
N GLU A 95 13.07 13.72 74.61
CA GLU A 95 11.96 13.14 73.81
C GLU A 95 10.99 14.21 73.30
N ARG A 96 10.70 15.23 74.12
CA ARG A 96 9.85 16.35 73.70
C ARG A 96 10.50 17.16 72.60
N GLN A 97 11.78 17.52 72.75
CA GLN A 97 12.53 18.24 71.72
C GLN A 97 12.64 17.41 70.42
N TRP A 98 12.78 16.09 70.54
CA TRP A 98 12.82 15.21 69.38
C TRP A 98 11.46 15.17 68.66
N LYS A 99 10.34 15.09 69.38
CA LYS A 99 9.00 15.15 68.78
C LYS A 99 8.73 16.47 68.07
N GLU A 100 9.16 17.59 68.66
CA GLU A 100 9.04 18.91 68.03
C GLU A 100 9.84 18.97 66.72
N LYS A 101 11.06 18.41 66.69
CA LYS A 101 11.87 18.30 65.46
C LYS A 101 11.27 17.35 64.42
N ASP A 102 10.69 16.23 64.84
CA ASP A 102 10.02 15.27 63.95
C ASP A 102 8.79 15.88 63.29
N GLU A 103 8.00 16.67 64.04
CA GLU A 103 6.87 17.43 63.49
C GLU A 103 7.33 18.53 62.52
N GLU A 104 8.45 19.18 62.81
CA GLU A 104 9.06 20.18 61.92
C GLU A 104 9.53 19.57 60.60
N ILE A 105 10.22 18.42 60.65
CA ILE A 105 10.66 17.67 59.45
C ILE A 105 9.44 17.21 58.63
N LYS A 106 8.40 16.67 59.27
CA LYS A 106 7.16 16.28 58.57
C LYS A 106 6.46 17.48 57.92
N LYS A 107 6.51 18.65 58.55
CA LYS A 107 5.92 19.87 58.00
C LYS A 107 6.74 20.39 56.82
N SER A 108 8.07 20.39 56.91
CA SER A 108 8.96 20.78 55.81
C SER A 108 8.81 19.83 54.62
N GLU A 109 8.66 18.53 54.88
CA GLU A 109 8.37 17.51 53.86
C GLU A 109 7.05 17.72 53.14
N ARG A 110 6.00 18.18 53.82
CA ARG A 110 4.68 18.45 53.20
C ARG A 110 4.65 19.75 52.39
N LEU A 111 5.41 20.76 52.82
CA LEU A 111 5.40 22.08 52.19
C LEU A 111 6.41 22.22 51.06
N ARG A 112 7.31 21.23 50.90
CA ARG A 112 8.37 21.24 49.90
C ARG A 112 7.80 21.29 48.47
N PRO A 113 8.53 21.90 47.54
CA PRO A 113 8.24 21.74 46.12
C PRO A 113 8.40 20.28 45.70
N LEU A 114 7.47 19.80 44.88
CA LEU A 114 7.51 18.49 44.23
C LEU A 114 8.32 18.61 42.95
N ASP A 115 9.25 17.68 42.73
CA ASP A 115 10.02 17.60 41.49
C ASP A 115 9.76 16.27 40.75
N VAL A 116 10.44 16.05 39.63
CA VAL A 116 10.28 14.85 38.79
C VAL A 116 10.53 13.54 39.55
N ASP A 117 11.44 13.55 40.53
CA ASP A 117 11.81 12.38 41.32
C ASP A 117 10.77 12.08 42.41
N ASP A 118 10.03 13.11 42.87
CA ASP A 118 8.99 12.98 43.89
C ASP A 118 7.60 12.70 43.27
N LEU A 119 7.35 13.15 42.03
CA LEU A 119 6.04 13.06 41.38
C LEU A 119 5.72 11.67 40.84
N THR A 120 6.70 11.01 40.21
CA THR A 120 6.50 9.75 39.50
C THR A 120 7.72 8.84 39.60
N HIS A 121 7.52 7.54 39.44
CA HIS A 121 8.58 6.55 39.27
C HIS A 121 8.39 5.81 37.95
N GLU A 122 9.47 5.23 37.42
CA GLU A 122 9.41 4.43 36.21
C GLU A 122 8.56 3.16 36.43
N GLY A 123 7.32 3.17 35.92
CA GLY A 123 6.39 2.04 36.07
C GLY A 123 6.61 0.92 35.05
N LYS A 124 6.88 1.28 33.79
CA LYS A 124 7.19 0.34 32.71
C LYS A 124 7.97 1.06 31.61
N SER A 125 9.09 0.49 31.21
CA SER A 125 9.85 0.93 30.03
C SER A 125 9.98 -0.22 29.05
N LYS A 126 9.51 0.01 27.83
CA LYS A 126 9.61 -0.95 26.73
C LYS A 126 10.06 -0.18 25.50
N THR A 127 11.25 -0.52 25.02
CA THR A 127 11.74 -0.05 23.72
C THR A 127 11.48 -1.13 22.67
N SER A 128 11.05 -0.71 21.48
CA SER A 128 10.93 -1.58 20.31
C SER A 128 11.62 -0.88 19.17
N ILE A 129 12.70 -1.48 18.68
CA ILE A 129 13.42 -0.99 17.50
C ILE A 129 12.87 -1.75 16.31
N ASN A 130 12.29 -1.04 15.36
CA ASN A 130 11.87 -1.61 14.09
C ASN A 130 13.13 -1.89 13.24
N LYS A 131 13.79 -3.02 13.51
CA LYS A 131 14.86 -3.52 12.65
C LYS A 131 14.20 -3.94 11.34
N LYS A 132 14.61 -3.33 10.22
CA LYS A 132 14.16 -3.75 8.89
C LYS A 132 14.33 -5.27 8.79
N THR A 133 13.25 -6.01 8.60
CA THR A 133 13.36 -7.37 8.11
C THR A 133 14.02 -7.27 6.75
N THR A 134 15.16 -7.93 6.55
CA THR A 134 15.80 -8.08 5.24
C THR A 134 14.99 -9.06 4.37
N GLU A 135 13.67 -8.96 4.45
CA GLU A 135 12.76 -9.64 3.55
C GLU A 135 12.54 -8.66 2.42
N GLU A 136 13.47 -8.71 1.47
CA GLU A 136 13.13 -8.44 0.08
C GLU A 136 11.76 -9.10 -0.18
N ARG A 137 10.81 -8.39 -0.82
CA ARG A 137 9.50 -8.94 -1.21
C ARG A 137 9.70 -10.39 -1.63
N PRO A 138 8.87 -11.35 -1.18
CA PRO A 138 9.09 -12.77 -1.43
C PRO A 138 9.34 -12.97 -2.93
N LYS A 139 10.62 -13.12 -3.31
CA LYS A 139 11.05 -13.22 -4.71
C LYS A 139 10.65 -14.56 -5.34
N ASN A 140 9.93 -15.40 -4.58
CA ASN A 140 9.57 -16.76 -4.92
C ASN A 140 8.06 -16.99 -4.77
N MET A 141 7.23 -16.11 -5.34
CA MET A 141 5.83 -16.42 -5.60
C MET A 141 5.74 -17.08 -6.97
N THR A 142 4.95 -18.16 -7.10
CA THR A 142 4.72 -18.87 -8.37
C THR A 142 4.04 -17.95 -9.38
N GLU A 143 4.22 -18.15 -10.69
CA GLU A 143 3.59 -17.30 -11.73
C GLU A 143 2.06 -17.18 -11.54
N ASP A 144 1.41 -18.28 -11.16
CA ASP A 144 -0.03 -18.31 -10.87
C ASP A 144 -0.42 -17.45 -9.66
N GLU A 145 0.38 -17.48 -8.59
CA GLU A 145 0.11 -16.69 -7.38
C GLU A 145 0.34 -15.20 -7.63
N GLN A 146 1.31 -14.84 -8.47
CA GLN A 146 1.54 -13.46 -8.92
C GLN A 146 0.35 -12.96 -9.76
N ALA A 147 -0.23 -13.83 -10.61
CA ALA A 147 -1.39 -13.50 -11.41
C ALA A 147 -2.65 -13.29 -10.55
N GLU A 148 -2.87 -14.13 -9.52
CA GLU A 148 -3.96 -13.94 -8.57
C GLU A 148 -3.79 -12.67 -7.73
N TYR A 149 -2.58 -12.42 -7.25
CA TYR A 149 -2.25 -11.18 -6.53
C TYR A 149 -2.51 -9.94 -7.40
N TYR A 150 -2.08 -9.97 -8.67
CA TYR A 150 -2.34 -8.89 -9.62
C TYR A 150 -3.83 -8.64 -9.80
N LYS A 151 -4.64 -9.70 -9.97
CA LYS A 151 -6.11 -9.56 -10.09
C LYS A 151 -6.71 -8.90 -8.85
N GLN A 152 -6.39 -9.40 -7.66
CA GLN A 152 -6.91 -8.86 -6.39
C GLN A 152 -6.47 -7.40 -6.18
N PHE A 153 -5.21 -7.08 -6.50
CA PHE A 153 -4.67 -5.73 -6.39
C PHE A 153 -5.39 -4.76 -7.33
N VAL A 154 -5.54 -5.13 -8.59
CA VAL A 154 -6.24 -4.30 -9.58
C VAL A 154 -7.69 -4.11 -9.19
N GLU A 155 -8.40 -5.15 -8.75
CA GLU A 155 -9.80 -5.01 -8.31
C GLU A 155 -9.95 -4.04 -7.12
N LYS A 156 -9.06 -4.14 -6.14
CA LYS A 156 -9.09 -3.29 -4.95
C LYS A 156 -8.74 -1.83 -5.26
N HIS A 157 -7.76 -1.60 -6.14
CA HIS A 157 -7.18 -0.26 -6.37
C HIS A 157 -7.53 0.35 -7.73
N LYS A 158 -8.42 -0.27 -8.52
CA LYS A 158 -8.79 0.17 -9.88
C LYS A 158 -9.14 1.66 -9.98
N ALA A 159 -9.98 2.13 -9.04
CA ALA A 159 -10.44 3.51 -9.03
C ALA A 159 -9.29 4.49 -8.78
N ASP A 160 -8.41 4.15 -7.83
CA ASP A 160 -7.26 4.97 -7.48
C ASP A 160 -6.20 4.98 -8.58
N ILE A 161 -5.97 3.84 -9.24
CA ILE A 161 -5.04 3.75 -10.38
C ILE A 161 -5.55 4.60 -11.56
N LYS A 162 -6.84 4.53 -11.87
CA LYS A 162 -7.44 5.39 -12.91
C LYS A 162 -7.36 6.87 -12.53
N LYS A 163 -7.62 7.21 -11.27
CA LYS A 163 -7.46 8.58 -10.74
C LYS A 163 -6.03 9.06 -10.88
N TYR A 164 -5.04 8.22 -10.55
CA TYR A 164 -3.63 8.49 -10.76
C TYR A 164 -3.32 8.82 -12.23
N GLY A 165 -3.76 7.96 -13.15
CA GLY A 165 -3.52 8.14 -14.59
C GLY A 165 -4.15 9.40 -15.18
N MET A 166 -5.09 10.03 -14.49
CA MET A 166 -5.71 11.30 -14.90
C MET A 166 -4.97 12.55 -14.41
N PHE A 167 -3.97 12.45 -13.54
CA PHE A 167 -3.20 13.64 -13.13
C PHE A 167 -2.28 14.15 -14.24
N ARG A 168 -1.87 15.43 -14.13
CA ARG A 168 -0.87 16.05 -15.02
C ARG A 168 0.25 16.71 -14.24
N HIS A 169 -0.14 17.55 -13.28
CA HIS A 169 0.79 18.35 -12.52
C HIS A 169 1.59 17.48 -11.56
N TYR A 170 2.91 17.67 -11.54
CA TYR A 170 3.81 16.88 -10.71
C TYR A 170 3.51 17.00 -9.22
N ASP A 171 3.04 18.17 -8.75
CA ASP A 171 2.67 18.39 -7.35
C ASP A 171 1.46 17.55 -6.93
N ASP A 172 0.43 17.49 -7.79
CA ASP A 172 -0.77 16.70 -7.54
C ASP A 172 -0.46 15.20 -7.58
N THR A 173 0.31 14.77 -8.59
CA THR A 173 0.76 13.38 -8.70
C THR A 173 1.60 12.97 -7.48
N GLN A 174 2.54 13.83 -7.05
CA GLN A 174 3.37 13.57 -5.89
C GLN A 174 2.54 13.42 -4.62
N LYS A 175 1.64 14.39 -4.34
CA LYS A 175 0.78 14.34 -3.16
C LYS A 175 -0.11 13.10 -3.15
N PHE A 176 -0.68 12.75 -4.30
CA PHE A 176 -1.51 11.56 -4.42
C PHE A 176 -0.74 10.27 -4.16
N LEU A 177 0.49 10.14 -4.66
CA LEU A 177 1.34 8.97 -4.39
C LEU A 177 1.83 8.91 -2.93
N GLU A 178 1.98 10.07 -2.28
CA GLU A 178 2.30 10.14 -0.85
C GLU A 178 1.10 9.73 0.03
N ASP A 179 -0.12 10.07 -0.37
CA ASP A 179 -1.34 9.62 0.32
C ASP A 179 -1.61 8.12 0.05
N HIS A 180 -1.22 7.63 -1.14
CA HIS A 180 -1.47 6.27 -1.62
C HIS A 180 -0.19 5.51 -2.00
N PHE A 181 0.72 5.30 -1.04
CA PHE A 181 1.98 4.57 -1.27
C PHE A 181 1.81 3.14 -1.80
N GLU A 182 0.65 2.52 -1.58
CA GLU A 182 0.33 1.18 -2.08
C GLU A 182 0.35 1.11 -3.61
N LEU A 183 0.06 2.22 -4.30
CA LEU A 183 0.03 2.30 -5.77
C LEU A 183 1.41 2.33 -6.41
N VAL A 184 2.47 2.61 -5.64
CA VAL A 184 3.85 2.69 -6.16
C VAL A 184 4.44 1.29 -6.27
N CYS A 185 4.03 0.57 -7.31
CA CYS A 185 4.39 -0.82 -7.56
C CYS A 185 4.38 -1.15 -9.07
N GLU A 186 4.91 -2.33 -9.42
CA GLU A 186 5.01 -2.76 -10.83
C GLU A 186 3.63 -3.09 -11.42
N GLU A 187 2.73 -3.59 -10.58
CA GLU A 187 1.35 -3.94 -10.92
C GLU A 187 0.56 -2.73 -11.40
N THR A 188 0.70 -1.58 -10.75
CA THR A 188 0.09 -0.32 -11.19
C THR A 188 0.62 0.10 -12.56
N ALA A 189 1.94 0.01 -12.77
CA ALA A 189 2.54 0.33 -14.07
C ALA A 189 2.00 -0.59 -15.17
N ASN A 190 1.90 -1.89 -14.91
CA ASN A 190 1.36 -2.87 -15.85
C ASN A 190 -0.11 -2.59 -16.20
N TYR A 191 -0.94 -2.29 -15.20
CA TYR A 191 -2.34 -1.93 -15.43
C TYR A 191 -2.48 -0.68 -16.29
N LEU A 192 -1.68 0.36 -16.02
CA LEU A 192 -1.70 1.59 -16.80
C LEU A 192 -1.27 1.37 -18.26
N VAL A 193 -0.30 0.48 -18.51
CA VAL A 193 0.10 0.11 -19.87
C VAL A 193 -1.03 -0.58 -20.62
N VAL A 194 -1.71 -1.55 -19.98
CA VAL A 194 -2.88 -2.22 -20.58
C VAL A 194 -3.99 -1.20 -20.85
N TRP A 195 -4.27 -0.31 -19.90
CA TRP A 195 -5.27 0.73 -20.07
C TRP A 195 -4.94 1.69 -21.23
N CYS A 196 -3.67 2.02 -21.44
CA CYS A 196 -3.26 2.81 -22.62
C CYS A 196 -3.57 2.09 -23.94
N ILE A 197 -3.40 0.76 -24.00
CA ILE A 197 -3.71 -0.04 -25.19
C ILE A 197 -5.22 -0.09 -25.42
N ASP A 198 -6.01 -0.32 -24.36
CA ASP A 198 -7.46 -0.36 -24.45
C ASP A 198 -8.03 0.99 -24.93
N LEU A 199 -7.50 2.11 -24.42
CA LEU A 199 -7.87 3.46 -24.88
C LEU A 199 -7.53 3.71 -26.35
N GLU A 200 -6.42 3.16 -26.84
CA GLU A 200 -6.05 3.26 -28.25
C GLU A 200 -6.96 2.41 -29.15
N MET A 201 -7.38 1.23 -28.67
CA MET A 201 -8.39 0.41 -29.35
C MET A 201 -9.78 1.07 -29.37
N GLU A 202 -10.12 1.84 -28.33
CA GLU A 202 -11.34 2.67 -28.27
C GLU A 202 -11.23 4.00 -29.05
N GLU A 203 -10.14 4.22 -29.81
CA GLU A 203 -9.86 5.45 -30.57
C GLU A 203 -9.76 6.75 -29.72
N LYS A 204 -9.56 6.62 -28.39
CA LYS A 204 -9.42 7.74 -27.45
C LYS A 204 -7.98 8.21 -27.33
N HIS A 205 -7.39 8.64 -28.44
CA HIS A 205 -5.97 9.01 -28.53
C HIS A 205 -5.55 10.10 -27.53
N GLY A 206 -6.38 11.14 -27.34
CA GLY A 206 -6.06 12.24 -26.41
C GLY A 206 -5.97 11.78 -24.95
N LEU A 207 -6.80 10.82 -24.54
CA LEU A 207 -6.75 10.27 -23.19
C LEU A 207 -5.58 9.29 -23.04
N MET A 208 -5.30 8.48 -24.08
CA MET A 208 -4.12 7.61 -24.11
C MET A 208 -2.84 8.41 -23.93
N GLU A 209 -2.70 9.53 -24.65
CA GLU A 209 -1.54 10.41 -24.50
C GLU A 209 -1.36 10.94 -23.08
N HIS A 210 -2.47 11.27 -22.42
CA HIS A 210 -2.46 11.76 -21.05
C HIS A 210 -2.06 10.68 -20.05
N VAL A 211 -2.68 9.50 -20.14
CA VAL A 211 -2.37 8.35 -19.28
C VAL A 211 -0.93 7.87 -19.50
N SER A 212 -0.44 7.88 -20.74
CA SER A 212 0.93 7.47 -21.08
C SER A 212 2.00 8.25 -20.32
N HIS A 213 1.75 9.54 -20.06
CA HIS A 213 2.67 10.37 -19.28
C HIS A 213 2.76 9.90 -17.82
N GLN A 214 1.63 9.58 -17.19
CA GLN A 214 1.60 9.06 -15.82
C GLN A 214 2.15 7.63 -15.72
N THR A 215 1.93 6.82 -16.76
CA THR A 215 2.56 5.50 -16.89
C THR A 215 4.08 5.62 -16.89
N MET A 216 4.61 6.59 -17.63
CA MET A 216 6.07 6.80 -17.69
C MET A 216 6.66 7.31 -16.39
N ILE A 217 5.97 8.23 -15.71
CA ILE A 217 6.36 8.65 -14.35
C ILE A 217 6.49 7.43 -13.42
N MET A 218 5.51 6.53 -13.43
CA MET A 218 5.55 5.34 -12.57
C MET A 218 6.73 4.41 -12.93
N GLN A 219 6.98 4.18 -14.22
CA GLN A 219 8.10 3.36 -14.68
C GLN A 219 9.46 3.96 -14.28
N PHE A 220 9.64 5.27 -14.40
CA PHE A 220 10.86 5.95 -13.98
C PHE A 220 11.07 5.89 -12.46
N ILE A 221 10.00 5.98 -11.66
CA ILE A 221 10.11 5.79 -10.20
C ILE A 221 10.59 4.37 -9.87
N LEU A 222 10.07 3.35 -10.57
CA LEU A 222 10.49 1.96 -10.40
C LEU A 222 11.94 1.73 -10.89
N GLU A 223 12.37 2.39 -11.96
CA GLU A 223 13.75 2.32 -12.45
C GLU A 223 14.73 3.02 -11.48
N LEU A 224 14.35 4.18 -10.95
CA LEU A 224 15.12 4.88 -9.91
C LEU A 224 15.27 4.00 -8.66
N SER A 225 14.22 3.26 -8.29
CA SER A 225 14.27 2.29 -7.21
C SER A 225 15.23 1.13 -7.49
N LYS A 226 15.19 0.55 -8.69
CA LYS A 226 16.09 -0.54 -9.10
C LYS A 226 17.55 -0.10 -9.10
N SER A 227 17.84 1.10 -9.61
CA SER A 227 19.20 1.67 -9.64
C SER A 227 19.75 1.99 -8.24
N LEU A 228 18.92 2.55 -7.35
CA LEU A 228 19.32 2.88 -5.98
C LEU A 228 19.24 1.70 -5.00
N LYS A 229 18.62 0.59 -5.39
CA LYS A 229 18.33 -0.58 -4.53
C LYS A 229 17.53 -0.22 -3.28
N VAL A 230 16.60 0.71 -3.42
CA VAL A 230 15.69 1.18 -2.37
C VAL A 230 14.26 0.87 -2.77
N ASP A 231 13.35 0.67 -1.82
CA ASP A 231 11.93 0.46 -2.15
C ASP A 231 11.35 1.64 -2.98
N PRO A 232 10.58 1.38 -4.04
CA PRO A 232 9.97 2.41 -4.89
C PRO A 232 9.24 3.52 -4.16
N ARG A 233 8.60 3.19 -3.03
CA ARG A 233 7.83 4.15 -2.22
C ARG A 233 8.70 5.27 -1.64
N GLN A 234 9.98 5.00 -1.40
CA GLN A 234 10.93 6.00 -0.90
C GLN A 234 11.51 6.87 -2.01
N CYS A 235 11.40 6.43 -3.27
CA CYS A 235 11.95 7.11 -4.44
C CYS A 235 11.00 8.14 -5.05
N VAL A 236 9.73 8.18 -4.63
CA VAL A 236 8.71 9.12 -5.13
C VAL A 236 9.16 10.58 -4.98
N ARG A 237 9.49 11.02 -3.75
CA ARG A 237 9.94 12.40 -3.48
C ARG A 237 11.24 12.77 -4.19
N PRO A 238 12.29 11.93 -4.14
CA PRO A 238 13.52 12.18 -4.91
C PRO A 238 13.27 12.31 -6.41
N PHE A 239 12.39 11.48 -6.99
CA PHE A 239 12.05 11.54 -8.41
C PHE A 239 11.47 12.90 -8.79
N PHE A 240 10.41 13.36 -8.11
CA PHE A 240 9.77 14.63 -8.43
C PHE A 240 10.67 15.85 -8.15
N THR A 241 11.48 15.79 -7.09
CA THR A 241 12.51 16.82 -6.84
C THR A 241 13.47 16.89 -8.02
N ARG A 242 14.00 15.75 -8.46
CA ARG A 242 14.91 15.67 -9.60
C ARG A 242 14.25 16.17 -10.88
N MET A 243 13.01 15.79 -11.17
CA MET A 243 12.27 16.24 -12.36
C MET A 243 12.10 17.77 -12.39
N LYS A 244 11.88 18.40 -11.24
CA LYS A 244 11.75 19.87 -11.13
C LYS A 244 13.09 20.59 -11.32
N THR A 245 14.16 20.05 -10.73
CA THR A 245 15.49 20.68 -10.75
C THR A 245 16.38 20.23 -11.92
N ALA A 246 15.97 19.23 -12.69
CA ALA A 246 16.80 18.61 -13.71
C ALA A 246 17.05 19.52 -14.91
N ASP A 247 18.24 19.34 -15.48
CA ASP A 247 18.68 19.95 -16.72
C ASP A 247 17.76 19.55 -17.89
N GLU A 248 17.71 20.42 -18.89
CA GLU A 248 16.83 20.27 -20.06
C GLU A 248 17.12 18.98 -20.85
N GLN A 249 18.36 18.50 -20.85
CA GLN A 249 18.75 17.22 -21.44
C GLN A 249 18.07 16.01 -20.77
N TYR A 250 17.90 16.02 -19.44
CA TYR A 250 17.21 14.94 -18.74
C TYR A 250 15.71 14.95 -19.03
N LYS A 251 15.11 16.14 -19.15
CA LYS A 251 13.72 16.29 -19.57
C LYS A 251 13.51 15.80 -21.00
N GLN A 252 14.42 16.11 -21.91
CA GLN A 252 14.40 15.61 -23.29
C GLN A 252 14.44 14.08 -23.32
N GLY A 253 15.36 13.44 -22.59
CA GLY A 253 15.40 11.97 -22.50
C GLY A 253 14.09 11.37 -22.01
N PHE A 254 13.44 11.98 -21.01
CA PHE A 254 12.11 11.55 -20.55
C PHE A 254 11.04 11.67 -21.65
N PHE A 255 11.02 12.77 -22.41
CA PHE A 255 10.06 12.97 -23.49
C PHE A 255 10.30 12.02 -24.67
N ASP A 256 11.55 11.72 -24.99
CA ASP A 256 11.92 10.76 -26.04
C ASP A 256 11.45 9.35 -25.67
N GLU A 257 11.63 8.93 -24.42
CA GLU A 257 11.12 7.66 -23.92
C GLU A 257 9.59 7.59 -23.90
N LEU A 258 8.94 8.70 -23.53
CA LEU A 258 7.48 8.83 -23.58
C LEU A 258 6.96 8.69 -25.02
N GLN A 259 7.60 9.33 -25.99
CA GLN A 259 7.21 9.20 -27.40
C GLN A 259 7.42 7.75 -27.88
N ALA A 260 8.57 7.16 -27.59
CA ALA A 260 8.83 5.77 -27.93
C ALA A 260 7.82 4.81 -27.28
N PHE A 261 7.37 5.11 -26.05
CA PHE A 261 6.31 4.36 -25.38
C PHE A 261 4.97 4.48 -26.11
N ARG A 262 4.56 5.69 -26.50
CA ARG A 262 3.33 5.92 -27.28
C ARG A 262 3.33 5.16 -28.60
N GLU A 263 4.44 5.18 -29.33
CA GLU A 263 4.60 4.43 -30.58
C GLU A 263 4.47 2.92 -30.36
N ARG A 264 5.04 2.38 -29.27
CA ARG A 264 4.88 0.96 -28.90
C ARG A 264 3.44 0.61 -28.55
N VAL A 265 2.71 1.49 -27.85
CA VAL A 265 1.29 1.29 -27.52
C VAL A 265 0.46 1.24 -28.80
N GLN A 266 0.64 2.21 -29.70
CA GLN A 266 -0.05 2.24 -30.99
C GLN A 266 0.23 0.99 -31.84
N LYS A 267 1.49 0.55 -31.89
CA LYS A 267 1.85 -0.67 -32.61
C LYS A 267 1.18 -1.91 -32.00
N ARG A 268 1.15 -2.03 -30.68
CA ARG A 268 0.49 -3.15 -29.99
C ARG A 268 -1.02 -3.13 -30.15
N ALA A 269 -1.64 -1.96 -30.14
CA ALA A 269 -3.08 -1.81 -30.39
C ALA A 269 -3.44 -2.29 -31.80
N LYS A 270 -2.68 -1.85 -32.82
CA LYS A 270 -2.85 -2.32 -34.21
C LYS A 270 -2.67 -3.83 -34.34
N GLN A 271 -1.65 -4.40 -33.70
CA GLN A 271 -1.43 -5.85 -33.68
C GLN A 271 -2.61 -6.60 -33.06
N LYS A 272 -3.12 -6.14 -31.91
CA LYS A 272 -4.30 -6.76 -31.27
C LYS A 272 -5.55 -6.69 -32.15
N VAL A 273 -5.76 -5.58 -32.84
CA VAL A 273 -6.89 -5.45 -33.79
C VAL A 273 -6.70 -6.42 -34.96
N GLU A 274 -5.49 -6.51 -35.53
CA GLU A 274 -5.17 -7.44 -36.62
C GLU A 274 -5.35 -8.90 -36.19
N ASP A 275 -4.91 -9.27 -34.97
CA ASP A 275 -5.08 -10.60 -34.42
C ASP A 275 -6.57 -10.93 -34.18
N ALA A 276 -7.36 -9.96 -33.69
CA ALA A 276 -8.80 -10.13 -33.52
C ALA A 276 -9.53 -10.29 -34.86
N VAL A 277 -9.12 -9.54 -35.89
CA VAL A 277 -9.67 -9.68 -37.25
C VAL A 277 -9.31 -11.05 -37.85
N LYS A 278 -8.07 -11.51 -37.69
CA LYS A 278 -7.67 -12.86 -38.15
C LYS A 278 -8.42 -13.97 -37.45
N GLN A 279 -8.64 -13.86 -36.14
CA GLN A 279 -9.45 -14.82 -35.39
C GLN A 279 -10.89 -14.85 -35.90
N TYR A 280 -11.48 -13.68 -36.17
CA TYR A 280 -12.82 -13.58 -36.75
C TYR A 280 -12.87 -14.17 -38.17
N GLU A 281 -11.89 -13.88 -39.02
CA GLU A 281 -11.76 -14.47 -40.36
C GLU A 281 -11.60 -15.99 -40.31
N GLU A 282 -10.86 -16.51 -39.34
CA GLU A 282 -10.67 -17.96 -39.15
C GLU A 282 -11.93 -18.63 -38.61
N GLU A 283 -12.67 -18.00 -37.69
CA GLU A 283 -13.99 -18.47 -37.25
C GLU A 283 -15.02 -18.47 -38.39
N GLU A 284 -15.03 -17.43 -39.22
CA GLU A 284 -15.86 -17.38 -40.42
C GLU A 284 -15.43 -18.45 -41.44
N ARG A 285 -14.14 -18.67 -41.62
CA ARG A 285 -13.59 -19.74 -42.46
C ARG A 285 -14.04 -21.11 -41.95
N GLN A 286 -13.97 -21.36 -40.64
CA GLN A 286 -14.44 -22.61 -40.00
C GLN A 286 -15.93 -22.84 -40.23
N LYS A 287 -16.78 -21.81 -40.12
CA LYS A 287 -18.22 -21.91 -40.41
C LYS A 287 -18.51 -22.19 -41.89
N ARG A 288 -17.62 -21.79 -42.80
CA ARG A 288 -17.75 -21.98 -44.27
C ARG A 288 -17.15 -23.30 -44.77
N LEU A 289 -16.49 -24.09 -43.92
CA LEU A 289 -15.91 -25.36 -44.32
C LEU A 289 -17.00 -26.34 -44.79
N GLY A 290 -16.76 -26.95 -45.96
CA GLY A 290 -17.62 -27.99 -46.49
C GLY A 290 -17.55 -29.31 -45.70
N PRO A 291 -18.36 -30.31 -46.08
CA PRO A 291 -18.48 -31.59 -45.36
C PRO A 291 -17.17 -32.40 -45.22
N GLY A 292 -16.13 -32.07 -45.98
CA GLY A 292 -14.79 -32.65 -45.91
C GLY A 292 -13.71 -31.73 -45.33
N GLY A 293 -14.08 -30.61 -44.71
CA GLY A 293 -13.14 -29.69 -44.07
C GLY A 293 -12.31 -28.83 -45.03
N LEU A 294 -12.76 -28.70 -46.29
CA LEU A 294 -12.17 -27.80 -47.29
C LEU A 294 -13.06 -26.57 -47.47
N ASP A 295 -12.44 -25.40 -47.63
CA ASP A 295 -13.15 -24.16 -47.93
C ASP A 295 -13.60 -24.13 -49.41
N PRO A 296 -14.90 -23.92 -49.70
CA PRO A 296 -15.43 -23.76 -51.05
C PRO A 296 -14.70 -22.69 -51.88
N VAL A 297 -14.32 -21.58 -51.27
CA VAL A 297 -13.68 -20.43 -51.95
C VAL A 297 -12.25 -20.76 -52.33
N GLU A 298 -11.48 -21.37 -51.42
CA GLU A 298 -10.11 -21.81 -51.71
C GLU A 298 -10.05 -22.91 -52.76
N VAL A 299 -11.02 -23.85 -52.72
CA VAL A 299 -11.11 -24.87 -53.75
C VAL A 299 -11.45 -24.24 -55.09
N MET A 300 -12.40 -23.31 -55.17
CA MET A 300 -12.71 -22.56 -56.39
C MET A 300 -11.49 -21.84 -56.98
N GLU A 301 -10.76 -21.06 -56.19
CA GLU A 301 -9.59 -20.32 -56.66
C GLU A 301 -8.44 -21.24 -57.13
N SER A 302 -8.34 -22.43 -56.55
CA SER A 302 -7.31 -23.42 -56.92
C SER A 302 -7.67 -24.29 -58.14
N LEU A 303 -8.91 -24.22 -58.63
CA LEU A 303 -9.34 -24.98 -59.80
C LEU A 303 -8.82 -24.34 -61.10
N PRO A 304 -8.58 -25.13 -62.15
CA PRO A 304 -8.36 -24.62 -63.50
C PRO A 304 -9.48 -23.69 -63.95
N LYS A 305 -9.15 -22.61 -64.68
CA LYS A 305 -10.11 -21.60 -65.17
C LYS A 305 -11.29 -22.22 -65.92
N GLU A 306 -11.04 -23.26 -66.71
CA GLU A 306 -12.09 -23.98 -67.45
C GLU A 306 -13.11 -24.66 -66.51
N LEU A 307 -12.67 -25.15 -65.35
CA LEU A 307 -13.55 -25.73 -64.33
C LEU A 307 -14.23 -24.63 -63.49
N GLN A 308 -13.54 -23.53 -63.19
CA GLN A 308 -14.13 -22.36 -62.52
C GLN A 308 -15.31 -21.81 -63.33
N GLU A 309 -15.13 -21.61 -64.63
CA GLU A 309 -16.17 -21.16 -65.56
C GLU A 309 -17.36 -22.15 -65.65
N CYS A 310 -17.12 -23.46 -65.53
CA CYS A 310 -18.17 -24.47 -65.47
C CYS A 310 -19.03 -24.37 -64.19
N PHE A 311 -18.40 -24.07 -63.05
CA PHE A 311 -19.11 -23.86 -61.77
C PHE A 311 -19.84 -22.51 -61.73
N GLU A 312 -19.27 -21.46 -62.32
CA GLU A 312 -19.90 -20.15 -62.47
C GLU A 312 -21.13 -20.18 -63.41
N SER A 313 -21.03 -20.92 -64.52
CA SER A 313 -22.13 -21.09 -65.48
C SER A 313 -23.17 -22.14 -65.09
N ARG A 314 -22.91 -22.91 -64.01
CA ARG A 314 -23.74 -24.02 -63.51
C ARG A 314 -24.07 -25.08 -64.58
N ASP A 315 -23.18 -25.27 -65.56
CA ASP A 315 -23.41 -26.21 -66.66
C ASP A 315 -22.74 -27.57 -66.41
N VAL A 316 -23.56 -28.55 -66.03
CA VAL A 316 -23.13 -29.93 -65.77
C VAL A 316 -22.59 -30.63 -67.03
N THR A 317 -23.04 -30.23 -68.23
CA THR A 317 -22.60 -30.85 -69.48
C THR A 317 -21.21 -30.36 -69.90
N GLN A 318 -20.92 -29.09 -69.67
CA GLN A 318 -19.59 -28.52 -69.88
C GLN A 318 -18.58 -29.07 -68.88
N LEU A 319 -18.98 -29.25 -67.62
CA LEU A 319 -18.13 -29.88 -66.61
C LEU A 319 -17.72 -31.31 -67.02
N GLN A 320 -18.65 -32.11 -67.56
CA GLN A 320 -18.36 -33.47 -68.04
C GLN A 320 -17.47 -33.51 -69.28
N ASP A 321 -17.62 -32.54 -70.20
CA ASP A 321 -16.77 -32.43 -71.40
C ASP A 321 -15.34 -31.99 -71.03
N VAL A 322 -15.20 -31.03 -70.11
CA VAL A 322 -13.90 -30.60 -69.58
C VAL A 322 -13.24 -31.75 -68.83
N LEU A 323 -13.94 -32.45 -67.92
CA LEU A 323 -13.44 -33.62 -67.18
C LEU A 323 -13.00 -34.77 -68.11
N SER A 324 -13.63 -34.91 -69.28
CA SER A 324 -13.29 -35.95 -70.27
C SER A 324 -12.02 -35.65 -71.07
N LYS A 325 -11.64 -34.36 -71.18
CA LYS A 325 -10.44 -33.91 -71.89
C LYS A 325 -9.18 -33.97 -71.02
N MET A 326 -9.33 -34.02 -69.70
CA MET A 326 -8.21 -34.06 -68.74
C MET A 326 -7.77 -35.49 -68.42
N PRO A 327 -6.56 -35.70 -67.89
CA PRO A 327 -6.13 -36.99 -67.37
C PRO A 327 -7.06 -37.46 -66.23
N ARG A 328 -7.44 -38.75 -66.26
CA ARG A 328 -8.39 -39.33 -65.28
C ARG A 328 -7.99 -39.11 -63.82
N ASP A 329 -6.70 -39.14 -63.52
CA ASP A 329 -6.19 -38.97 -62.16
C ASP A 329 -6.32 -37.53 -61.65
N GLU A 330 -6.14 -36.54 -62.52
CA GLU A 330 -6.30 -35.11 -62.19
C GLU A 330 -7.77 -34.75 -62.04
N ALA A 331 -8.62 -35.26 -62.95
CA ALA A 331 -10.07 -35.10 -62.89
C ALA A 331 -10.67 -35.68 -61.59
N ALA A 332 -10.24 -36.88 -61.18
CA ALA A 332 -10.69 -37.50 -59.94
C ALA A 332 -10.28 -36.70 -58.70
N ASN A 333 -9.06 -36.14 -58.70
CA ASN A 333 -8.54 -35.34 -57.58
C ASN A 333 -9.28 -34.00 -57.45
N HIS A 334 -9.51 -33.29 -58.55
CA HIS A 334 -10.28 -32.04 -58.54
C HIS A 334 -11.76 -32.28 -58.16
N LEU A 335 -12.37 -33.37 -58.63
CA LEU A 335 -13.74 -33.73 -58.28
C LEU A 335 -13.89 -34.12 -56.79
N ASP A 336 -12.97 -34.91 -56.25
CA ASP A 336 -12.95 -35.27 -54.82
C ASP A 336 -12.79 -34.02 -53.94
N ARG A 337 -11.97 -33.05 -54.36
CA ARG A 337 -11.83 -31.75 -53.68
C ARG A 337 -13.12 -30.92 -53.74
N CYS A 338 -13.82 -30.90 -54.87
CA CYS A 338 -15.11 -30.22 -55.02
C CYS A 338 -16.20 -30.86 -54.16
N ILE A 339 -16.17 -32.18 -53.96
CA ILE A 339 -17.10 -32.89 -53.09
C ILE A 339 -16.81 -32.58 -51.61
N LYS A 340 -15.52 -32.60 -51.24
CA LYS A 340 -15.08 -32.33 -49.86
C LYS A 340 -15.27 -30.86 -49.46
N SER A 341 -15.22 -29.92 -50.39
CA SER A 341 -15.59 -28.52 -50.13
C SER A 341 -17.09 -28.25 -50.22
N GLY A 342 -17.92 -29.23 -50.60
CA GLY A 342 -19.37 -29.05 -50.75
C GLY A 342 -19.78 -28.31 -52.02
N LEU A 343 -18.83 -28.04 -52.91
CA LEU A 343 -19.04 -27.39 -54.21
C LEU A 343 -19.81 -28.29 -55.20
N TRP A 344 -19.72 -29.61 -55.02
CA TRP A 344 -20.39 -30.62 -55.83
C TRP A 344 -20.96 -31.73 -54.95
N VAL A 345 -22.27 -32.00 -55.02
CA VAL A 345 -22.92 -33.09 -54.28
C VAL A 345 -23.18 -34.27 -55.23
N PRO A 346 -22.51 -35.43 -55.07
CA PRO A 346 -22.76 -36.61 -55.91
C PRO A 346 -24.18 -37.13 -55.67
N ASN A 347 -24.97 -37.25 -56.74
CA ASN A 347 -26.38 -37.68 -56.74
C ASN A 347 -27.35 -36.79 -55.94
N ALA A 348 -27.67 -35.61 -56.48
CA ALA A 348 -28.83 -34.81 -56.07
C ALA A 348 -30.20 -35.46 -56.35
N LYS A 349 -30.26 -36.72 -56.83
CA LYS A 349 -31.52 -37.41 -57.18
C LYS A 349 -32.09 -38.32 -56.09
N ASP A 350 -31.35 -38.62 -55.02
CA ASP A 350 -31.82 -39.47 -53.91
C ASP A 350 -31.97 -38.72 -52.57
N ALA A 351 -31.84 -37.39 -52.57
CA ALA A 351 -32.05 -36.51 -51.41
C ALA A 351 -33.24 -35.56 -51.60
N GLU A 352 -34.31 -36.02 -52.28
CA GLU A 352 -35.64 -35.48 -52.03
C GLU A 352 -36.14 -36.04 -50.70
N GLY A 353 -35.73 -35.40 -49.61
CA GLY A 353 -36.04 -35.85 -48.26
C GLY A 353 -35.54 -34.88 -47.21
N ASP A 354 -36.35 -33.84 -47.00
CA ASP A 354 -36.33 -32.90 -45.86
C ASP A 354 -35.50 -31.62 -46.03
N GLY A 355 -36.18 -30.48 -45.90
CA GLY A 355 -35.55 -29.16 -45.85
C GLY A 355 -36.18 -28.09 -46.75
N ASP A 356 -37.49 -27.89 -46.62
CA ASP A 356 -38.13 -26.62 -46.97
C ASP A 356 -37.47 -25.50 -46.15
N VAL A 357 -36.70 -24.62 -46.78
CA VAL A 357 -36.49 -23.26 -46.28
C VAL A 357 -36.54 -22.31 -47.46
N GLU A 358 -37.71 -21.70 -47.60
CA GLU A 358 -37.97 -20.46 -48.31
C GLU A 358 -36.76 -19.53 -48.27
N THR A 359 -36.27 -19.17 -49.45
CA THR A 359 -35.52 -17.93 -49.65
C THR A 359 -36.53 -16.78 -49.47
N LYS A 360 -36.74 -16.36 -48.23
CA LYS A 360 -37.28 -15.03 -47.93
C LYS A 360 -36.13 -14.13 -47.52
N SER A 361 -36.03 -13.05 -48.27
CA SER A 361 -35.22 -11.86 -48.02
C SER A 361 -35.27 -11.43 -46.55
N GLU A 362 -34.17 -11.63 -45.83
CA GLU A 362 -33.91 -11.04 -44.50
C GLU A 362 -32.58 -10.24 -44.49
N GLU A 363 -32.18 -9.69 -45.65
CA GLU A 363 -31.04 -8.78 -45.73
C GLU A 363 -31.36 -7.33 -45.34
N GLU A 364 -32.64 -6.97 -45.12
CA GLU A 364 -33.03 -5.62 -44.65
C GLU A 364 -33.55 -5.56 -43.20
N GLU A 365 -33.92 -6.68 -42.56
CA GLU A 365 -34.46 -6.66 -41.18
C GLU A 365 -33.41 -6.88 -40.08
N ASN A 366 -32.20 -7.34 -40.44
CA ASN A 366 -31.12 -7.60 -39.46
C ASN A 366 -30.17 -6.42 -39.25
N GLN A 367 -30.20 -5.39 -40.11
CA GLN A 367 -29.43 -4.16 -39.89
C GLN A 367 -30.11 -3.18 -38.91
N ASP A 368 -31.43 -3.23 -38.78
CA ASP A 368 -32.17 -2.37 -37.83
C ASP A 368 -32.27 -2.95 -36.40
N LYS A 369 -32.21 -4.28 -36.23
CA LYS A 369 -32.14 -4.91 -34.89
C LYS A 369 -30.80 -4.67 -34.19
N VAL A 370 -29.69 -4.74 -34.93
CA VAL A 370 -28.35 -4.43 -34.40
C VAL A 370 -28.23 -2.94 -34.03
N ARG A 371 -28.92 -2.03 -34.74
CA ARG A 371 -28.97 -0.61 -34.37
C ARG A 371 -29.82 -0.34 -33.12
N GLN A 372 -30.97 -1.00 -32.97
CA GLN A 372 -31.84 -0.83 -31.79
C GLN A 372 -31.27 -1.44 -30.49
N ASP A 373 -30.49 -2.52 -30.59
CA ASP A 373 -29.85 -3.14 -29.43
C ASP A 373 -28.61 -2.36 -28.95
N VAL A 374 -27.91 -1.66 -29.85
CA VAL A 374 -26.82 -0.73 -29.51
C VAL A 374 -27.35 0.54 -28.83
N GLU A 375 -28.55 1.01 -29.19
CA GLU A 375 -29.16 2.21 -28.59
C GLU A 375 -29.74 1.95 -27.18
N LYS A 376 -30.18 0.71 -26.89
CA LYS A 376 -30.64 0.32 -25.55
C LYS A 376 -29.52 0.10 -24.52
N LEU A 377 -28.30 -0.17 -24.98
CA LEU A 377 -27.13 -0.37 -24.11
C LEU A 377 -26.42 0.94 -23.72
N GLN A 378 -26.88 2.09 -24.22
CA GLN A 378 -26.30 3.42 -23.91
C GLN A 378 -27.19 4.31 -23.02
N VAL A 379 -28.33 3.81 -22.53
CA VAL A 379 -29.27 4.59 -21.67
C VAL A 379 -29.50 3.96 -20.28
N GLU A 380 -28.78 2.91 -19.92
CA GLU A 380 -28.56 2.50 -18.50
C GLU A 380 -27.11 2.78 -18.11
#